data_AF-A0A3A1N5Q9-F1
#
_entry.id   AF-A0A3A1N5Q9-F1
#
_cell.length_a   1.000
_cell.length_b   1.000
_cell.length_c   1.000
_cell.angle_alpha   90.00
_cell.angle_beta   90.00
_cell.angle_gamma   90.00
#
_symmetry.space_group_name_H-M   'P 1'
#
loop_
_entity.id
_entity.type
_entity.pdbx_description
1 polymer ?
#
loop_
_entity_poly.entity_id
_entity_poly.type
_entity_poly.pdbx_seq_one_letter_code
_entity_poly.pdbx_strand_id
1 'polypeptide(L)'
;MKEEVRYKLDRIADIWNHFIWEYDFFKRKIKFTPEVRTNYFGDILGYFQDTFDIIFSDGESNSYSGRFSNQISLLQSIYVQQDFIEELLLIFKCGIEKGDLKKDFNYSINREIRNELVGHPIRKHNGQFISSFLFGYNGGSDKIVYLRYHKDNNYKFESMEYPVSEIIERHKDFLNKYFDEILNKLKQILLNLSKKLKI
;
A
#
# COMPACT_ATOMS: atom_id res chain seq x y z
N MET A 1 7.34 12.84 -7.38
CA MET A 1 6.50 12.05 -6.44
C MET A 1 7.03 10.64 -6.28
N LYS A 2 7.17 9.86 -7.36
CA LYS A 2 7.75 8.50 -7.37
C LYS A 2 9.16 8.40 -6.76
N GLU A 3 10.07 9.31 -7.13
CA GLU A 3 11.49 9.20 -6.79
C GLU A 3 11.80 9.19 -5.28
N GLU A 4 11.05 9.94 -4.47
CA GLU A 4 11.28 9.98 -3.03
C GLU A 4 10.98 8.63 -2.36
N VAL A 5 9.81 8.08 -2.69
CA VAL A 5 9.35 6.79 -2.17
C VAL A 5 10.24 5.65 -2.67
N ARG A 6 10.65 5.71 -3.94
CA ARG A 6 11.58 4.76 -4.55
C ARG A 6 12.93 4.79 -3.86
N TYR A 7 13.48 5.98 -3.62
CA TYR A 7 14.74 6.15 -2.90
C TYR A 7 14.68 5.49 -1.51
N LYS A 8 13.60 5.69 -0.75
CA LYS A 8 13.47 5.05 0.57
C LYS A 8 13.41 3.52 0.48
N LEU A 9 12.68 2.98 -0.49
CA LEU A 9 12.63 1.53 -0.72
C LEU A 9 14.02 0.98 -1.10
N ASP A 10 14.73 1.64 -2.00
CA ASP A 10 16.08 1.25 -2.43
C ASP A 10 17.05 1.24 -1.23
N ARG A 11 16.95 2.22 -0.33
CA ARG A 11 17.73 2.23 0.92
C ARG A 11 17.42 1.06 1.85
N ILE A 12 16.16 0.63 1.94
CA ILE A 12 15.78 -0.57 2.70
C ILE A 12 16.37 -1.82 2.02
N ALA A 13 16.31 -1.90 0.70
CA ALA A 13 16.87 -2.99 -0.09
C ALA A 13 18.41 -3.09 0.07
N ASP A 14 19.12 -1.96 0.04
CA ASP A 14 20.56 -1.90 0.25
C ASP A 14 20.93 -2.46 1.64
N ILE A 15 20.21 -2.06 2.69
CA ILE A 15 20.46 -2.55 4.04
C ILE A 15 20.23 -4.07 4.12
N TRP A 16 19.17 -4.56 3.46
CA TRP A 16 18.88 -5.98 3.39
C TRP A 16 20.00 -6.76 2.71
N ASN A 17 20.41 -6.32 1.51
CA ASN A 17 21.38 -7.03 0.68
C ASN A 17 22.78 -7.00 1.29
N HIS A 18 23.20 -5.89 1.90
CA HIS A 18 24.58 -5.73 2.38
C HIS A 18 24.78 -6.03 3.86
N PHE A 19 23.74 -6.03 4.71
CA PHE A 19 23.94 -6.21 6.15
C PHE A 19 23.20 -7.41 6.72
N ILE A 20 21.95 -7.63 6.31
CA ILE A 20 21.10 -8.65 6.94
C ILE A 20 21.59 -10.06 6.66
N TRP A 21 22.07 -10.30 5.43
CA TRP A 21 22.65 -11.59 5.05
C TRP A 21 24.02 -11.84 5.67
N GLU A 22 24.86 -10.79 5.72
CA GLU A 22 26.26 -10.89 6.16
C GLU A 22 26.40 -11.08 7.67
N TYR A 23 25.56 -10.43 8.48
CA TYR A 23 25.75 -10.40 9.93
C TYR A 23 24.59 -11.08 10.68
N ASP A 24 24.90 -12.19 11.36
CA ASP A 24 23.95 -12.90 12.24
C ASP A 24 23.32 -12.02 13.33
N PHE A 25 23.98 -10.90 13.66
CA PHE A 25 23.41 -9.88 14.55
C PHE A 25 22.05 -9.37 14.07
N PHE A 26 21.89 -9.06 12.78
CA PHE A 26 20.63 -8.54 12.23
C PHE A 26 19.54 -9.60 12.24
N LYS A 27 19.89 -10.85 11.91
CA LYS A 27 18.96 -11.98 11.88
C LYS A 27 18.21 -12.17 13.21
N ARG A 28 18.85 -11.83 14.34
CA ARG A 28 18.24 -11.87 15.69
C ARG A 28 17.35 -10.67 16.00
N LYS A 29 17.52 -9.55 15.29
CA LYS A 29 16.79 -8.29 15.51
C LYS A 29 15.54 -8.14 14.63
N ILE A 30 15.42 -8.95 13.59
CA ILE A 30 14.26 -9.01 12.68
C ILE A 30 13.52 -10.35 12.84
N LYS A 31 12.40 -10.54 12.14
CA LYS A 31 11.66 -11.80 12.05
C LYS A 31 12.25 -12.68 10.92
N PHE A 32 13.45 -13.23 11.15
CA PHE A 32 14.18 -14.02 10.15
C PHE A 32 13.76 -15.51 10.13
N THR A 33 12.48 -15.76 9.82
CA THR A 33 11.86 -17.09 9.72
C THR A 33 12.36 -17.86 8.48
N PRO A 34 12.13 -19.18 8.38
CA PRO A 34 12.49 -19.95 7.18
C PRO A 34 11.90 -19.37 5.88
N GLU A 35 10.67 -18.87 5.91
CA GLU A 35 10.02 -18.21 4.77
C GLU A 35 10.79 -16.96 4.34
N VAL A 36 11.16 -16.09 5.30
CA VAL A 36 11.91 -14.86 5.05
C VAL A 36 13.34 -15.12 4.54
N ARG A 37 13.86 -16.34 4.70
CA ARG A 37 15.15 -16.79 4.15
C ARG A 37 15.07 -17.23 2.68
N THR A 38 13.88 -17.31 2.10
CA THR A 38 13.71 -17.57 0.66
C THR A 38 13.85 -16.26 -0.13
N ASN A 39 13.27 -16.18 -1.33
CA ASN A 39 13.18 -14.93 -2.08
C ASN A 39 12.06 -13.99 -1.60
N TYR A 40 11.37 -14.31 -0.50
CA TYR A 40 10.20 -13.58 0.00
C TYR A 40 10.36 -12.05 0.01
N PHE A 41 11.46 -11.53 0.54
CA PHE A 41 11.71 -10.08 0.54
C PHE A 41 12.02 -9.54 -0.87
N GLY A 42 12.74 -10.30 -1.69
CA GLY A 42 12.99 -9.97 -3.09
C GLY A 42 11.69 -9.88 -3.91
N ASP A 43 10.74 -10.78 -3.67
CA ASP A 43 9.43 -10.76 -4.30
C ASP A 43 8.66 -9.49 -3.90
N ILE A 44 8.65 -9.11 -2.62
CA ILE A 44 8.05 -7.85 -2.13
C ILE A 44 8.66 -6.65 -2.87
N LEU A 45 10.00 -6.58 -2.96
CA LEU A 45 10.68 -5.49 -3.65
C LEU A 45 10.32 -5.43 -5.15
N GLY A 46 10.31 -6.59 -5.82
CA GLY A 46 9.94 -6.70 -7.23
C GLY A 46 8.54 -6.15 -7.48
N TYR A 47 7.56 -6.57 -6.70
CA TYR A 47 6.19 -6.06 -6.84
C TYR A 47 6.09 -4.55 -6.57
N PHE A 48 6.82 -4.00 -5.59
CA PHE A 48 6.84 -2.54 -5.39
C PHE A 48 7.33 -1.80 -6.64
N GLN A 49 8.41 -2.28 -7.27
CA GLN A 49 8.94 -1.68 -8.49
C GLN A 49 7.93 -1.76 -9.64
N ASP A 50 7.32 -2.92 -9.85
CA ASP A 50 6.31 -3.13 -10.91
C ASP A 50 5.07 -2.24 -10.72
N THR A 51 4.68 -2.01 -9.46
CA THR A 51 3.47 -1.24 -9.13
C THR A 51 3.70 0.27 -9.05
N PHE A 52 4.94 0.75 -8.89
CA PHE A 52 5.20 2.19 -8.86
C PHE A 52 4.82 2.90 -10.15
N ASP A 53 5.14 2.31 -11.30
CA ASP A 53 4.76 2.89 -12.58
C ASP A 53 3.25 2.88 -12.78
N ILE A 54 2.52 1.90 -12.26
CA ILE A 54 1.04 1.89 -12.32
C ILE A 54 0.44 3.03 -11.48
N ILE A 55 1.02 3.31 -10.31
CA ILE A 55 0.46 4.29 -9.36
C ILE A 55 0.85 5.73 -9.72
N PHE A 56 2.09 5.94 -10.14
CA PHE A 56 2.66 7.28 -10.31
C PHE A 56 2.81 7.73 -11.77
N SER A 57 2.30 6.96 -12.73
CA SER A 57 2.20 7.40 -14.13
C SER A 57 0.80 7.89 -14.47
N ASP A 58 0.73 8.80 -15.45
CA ASP A 58 -0.52 9.32 -15.97
C ASP A 58 -1.16 8.26 -16.89
N GLY A 59 -2.01 7.41 -16.31
CA GLY A 59 -2.82 6.44 -17.03
C GLY A 59 -3.98 7.10 -17.77
N GLU A 60 -3.70 7.92 -18.78
CA GLU A 60 -4.74 8.54 -19.59
C GLU A 60 -5.29 7.57 -20.64
N SER A 61 -6.61 7.51 -20.76
CA SER A 61 -7.30 6.78 -21.82
C SER A 61 -8.54 7.55 -22.25
N ASN A 62 -8.72 7.70 -23.56
CA ASN A 62 -9.92 8.31 -24.15
C ASN A 62 -11.13 7.36 -24.17
N SER A 63 -10.92 6.05 -23.98
CA SER A 63 -11.99 5.06 -23.92
C SER A 63 -12.48 4.82 -22.50
N TYR A 64 -13.79 4.55 -22.34
CA TYR A 64 -14.36 4.17 -21.05
C TYR A 64 -13.71 2.90 -20.48
N SER A 65 -13.55 1.86 -21.29
CA SER A 65 -12.93 0.60 -20.85
C SER A 65 -11.50 0.80 -20.38
N GLY A 66 -10.71 1.60 -21.10
CA GLY A 66 -9.34 1.92 -20.68
C GLY A 66 -9.30 2.72 -19.38
N ARG A 67 -10.20 3.70 -19.19
CA ARG A 67 -10.30 4.44 -17.92
C ARG A 67 -10.69 3.52 -16.75
N PHE A 68 -11.68 2.67 -16.96
CA PHE A 68 -12.11 1.66 -15.99
C PHE A 68 -10.96 0.72 -15.60
N SER A 69 -10.24 0.19 -16.59
CA SER A 69 -9.05 -0.66 -16.36
C SER A 69 -7.95 0.09 -15.59
N ASN A 70 -7.65 1.34 -15.95
CA ASN A 70 -6.62 2.12 -15.28
C ASN A 70 -6.99 2.40 -13.80
N GLN A 71 -8.25 2.73 -13.53
CA GLN A 71 -8.75 2.96 -12.17
C GLN A 71 -8.68 1.69 -11.31
N ILE A 72 -9.05 0.53 -11.87
CA ILE A 72 -8.90 -0.76 -11.16
C ILE A 72 -7.42 -1.05 -10.87
N SER A 73 -6.55 -0.91 -11.87
CA SER A 73 -5.12 -1.15 -11.72
C SER A 73 -4.52 -0.25 -10.65
N LEU A 74 -4.82 1.06 -10.66
CA LEU A 74 -4.38 1.99 -9.62
C LEU A 74 -4.81 1.55 -8.21
N LEU A 75 -6.10 1.31 -8.01
CA LEU A 75 -6.64 0.92 -6.70
C LEU A 75 -6.07 -0.41 -6.21
N GLN A 76 -5.90 -1.38 -7.11
CA GLN A 76 -5.35 -2.70 -6.78
C GLN A 76 -3.85 -2.63 -6.47
N SER A 77 -3.07 -1.84 -7.22
CA SER A 77 -1.65 -1.62 -6.96
C SER A 77 -1.42 -0.93 -5.61
N ILE A 78 -2.23 0.08 -5.26
CA ILE A 78 -2.22 0.71 -3.94
C ILE A 78 -2.49 -0.32 -2.84
N TYR A 79 -3.55 -1.13 -2.99
CA TYR A 79 -3.91 -2.15 -2.02
C TYR A 79 -2.78 -3.17 -1.80
N VAL A 80 -2.14 -3.62 -2.88
CA VAL A 80 -1.00 -4.56 -2.84
C VAL A 80 0.19 -3.93 -2.09
N GLN A 81 0.56 -2.70 -2.42
CA GLN A 81 1.65 -2.00 -1.72
C GLN A 81 1.33 -1.77 -0.23
N GLN A 82 0.06 -1.51 0.13
CA GLN A 82 -0.36 -1.41 1.53
C GLN A 82 -0.17 -2.73 2.30
N ASP A 83 -0.53 -3.88 1.68
CA ASP A 83 -0.30 -5.19 2.28
C ASP A 83 1.20 -5.49 2.41
N PHE A 84 2.03 -5.08 1.45
CA PHE A 84 3.47 -5.23 1.60
C PHE A 84 4.09 -4.36 2.68
N ILE A 85 3.59 -3.15 2.92
CA ILE A 85 4.02 -2.35 4.08
C ILE A 85 3.75 -3.11 5.39
N GLU A 86 2.58 -3.75 5.52
CA GLU A 86 2.26 -4.58 6.69
C GLU A 86 3.29 -5.71 6.86
N GLU A 87 3.63 -6.41 5.78
CA GLU A 87 4.65 -7.47 5.82
C GLU A 87 6.04 -6.94 6.18
N LEU A 88 6.46 -5.81 5.60
CA LEU A 88 7.75 -5.19 5.92
C LEU A 88 7.84 -4.79 7.40
N LEU A 89 6.77 -4.22 7.96
CA LEU A 89 6.70 -3.87 9.39
C LEU A 89 6.83 -5.10 10.29
N LEU A 90 6.25 -6.23 9.89
CA LEU A 90 6.39 -7.52 10.57
C LEU A 90 7.81 -8.09 10.46
N ILE A 91 8.41 -8.09 9.27
CA ILE A 91 9.79 -8.53 9.03
C ILE A 91 10.73 -7.75 9.94
N PHE A 92 10.67 -6.42 9.91
CA PHE A 92 11.60 -5.56 10.64
C PHE A 92 11.24 -5.35 12.12
N LYS A 93 10.16 -5.97 12.61
CA LYS A 93 9.69 -5.88 14.01
C LYS A 93 9.57 -4.41 14.45
N CYS A 94 8.86 -3.61 13.66
CA CYS A 94 8.62 -2.21 13.96
C CYS A 94 7.63 -2.00 15.12
N GLY A 95 6.90 -3.05 15.53
CA GLY A 95 5.91 -2.96 16.61
C GLY A 95 4.62 -2.23 16.20
N ILE A 96 4.40 -2.09 14.89
CA ILE A 96 3.19 -1.54 14.29
C ILE A 96 2.42 -2.72 13.71
N GLU A 97 1.17 -2.89 14.12
CA GLU A 97 0.32 -3.99 13.67
C GLU A 97 -0.73 -3.51 12.66
N LYS A 98 -1.40 -4.45 11.98
CA LYS A 98 -2.50 -4.16 11.04
C LYS A 98 -3.58 -3.26 11.64
N GLY A 99 -3.86 -3.43 12.92
CA GLY A 99 -4.83 -2.62 13.66
C GLY A 99 -4.45 -1.14 13.71
N ASP A 100 -3.15 -0.83 13.73
CA ASP A 100 -2.64 0.55 13.73
C ASP A 100 -2.65 1.15 12.33
N LEU A 101 -2.35 0.36 11.29
CA LEU A 101 -2.50 0.79 9.90
C LEU A 101 -3.95 1.21 9.60
N LYS A 102 -4.93 0.46 10.10
CA LYS A 102 -6.37 0.80 9.97
C LYS A 102 -6.77 2.13 10.64
N LYS A 103 -5.97 2.64 11.58
CA LYS A 103 -6.21 3.96 12.20
C LYS A 103 -5.58 5.08 11.37
N ASP A 104 -4.67 4.76 10.45
CA ASP A 104 -4.10 5.73 9.54
C ASP A 104 -5.12 6.11 8.46
N PHE A 105 -5.39 7.41 8.37
CA PHE A 105 -6.37 7.96 7.44
C PHE A 105 -6.00 7.70 5.97
N ASN A 106 -4.71 7.86 5.62
CA ASN A 106 -4.21 7.68 4.26
C ASN A 106 -4.28 6.21 3.83
N TYR A 107 -4.04 5.30 4.77
CA TYR A 107 -4.25 3.87 4.55
C TYR A 107 -5.75 3.55 4.34
N SER A 108 -6.59 3.99 5.27
CA SER A 108 -7.97 3.54 5.37
C SER A 108 -8.86 4.03 4.25
N ILE A 109 -8.77 5.31 3.85
CA ILE A 109 -9.62 5.85 2.78
C ILE A 109 -9.34 5.15 1.44
N ASN A 110 -8.08 5.05 1.04
CA ASN A 110 -7.75 4.41 -0.24
C ASN A 110 -8.17 2.93 -0.25
N ARG A 111 -8.02 2.24 0.89
CA ARG A 111 -8.45 0.85 1.04
C ARG A 111 -9.98 0.71 1.01
N GLU A 112 -10.72 1.65 1.58
CA GLU A 112 -12.18 1.71 1.53
C GLU A 112 -12.67 1.90 0.09
N ILE A 113 -12.17 2.91 -0.62
CA ILE A 113 -12.51 3.17 -2.04
C ILE A 113 -12.27 1.91 -2.88
N ARG A 114 -11.09 1.28 -2.73
CA ARG A 114 -10.79 0.02 -3.43
C ARG A 114 -11.75 -1.10 -3.05
N ASN A 115 -12.07 -1.25 -1.77
CA ASN A 115 -12.95 -2.33 -1.30
C ASN A 115 -14.39 -2.15 -1.79
N GLU A 116 -14.88 -0.91 -1.83
CA GLU A 116 -16.19 -0.59 -2.39
C GLU A 116 -16.25 -0.91 -3.88
N LEU A 117 -15.20 -0.57 -4.64
CA LEU A 117 -15.24 -0.65 -6.11
C LEU A 117 -14.76 -1.96 -6.71
N VAL A 118 -13.69 -2.55 -6.16
CA VAL A 118 -12.96 -3.68 -6.74
C VAL A 118 -13.10 -4.92 -5.87
N GLY A 119 -13.07 -4.77 -4.55
CA GLY A 119 -13.12 -5.91 -3.62
C GLY A 119 -14.50 -6.52 -3.49
N HIS A 120 -15.48 -5.70 -3.11
CA HIS A 120 -16.83 -6.11 -2.75
C HIS A 120 -17.88 -5.13 -3.30
N PRO A 121 -17.99 -4.99 -4.63
CA PRO A 121 -18.97 -4.11 -5.28
C PRO A 121 -20.42 -4.44 -4.91
N ILE A 122 -20.69 -5.66 -4.43
CA ILE A 122 -21.95 -6.03 -3.80
C ILE A 122 -21.63 -6.65 -2.45
N ARG A 123 -22.08 -6.01 -1.37
CA ARG A 123 -21.84 -6.45 0.01
C ARG A 123 -23.12 -7.01 0.63
N LYS A 124 -23.02 -8.23 1.16
CA LYS A 124 -24.03 -8.87 1.99
C LYS A 124 -23.43 -9.30 3.33
N HIS A 125 -24.21 -9.24 4.40
CA HIS A 125 -23.83 -9.78 5.70
C HIS A 125 -24.96 -10.67 6.22
N ASN A 126 -24.67 -11.93 6.54
CA ASN A 126 -25.67 -12.93 6.95
C ASN A 126 -26.89 -13.01 6.00
N GLY A 127 -26.63 -12.97 4.69
CA GLY A 127 -27.67 -12.99 3.66
C GLY A 127 -28.39 -11.67 3.42
N GLN A 128 -28.24 -10.68 4.30
CA GLN A 128 -28.86 -9.37 4.16
C GLN A 128 -28.01 -8.46 3.26
N PHE A 129 -28.67 -7.78 2.32
CA PHE A 129 -28.03 -6.76 1.49
C PHE A 129 -27.59 -5.57 2.35
N ILE A 130 -26.35 -5.12 2.16
CA ILE A 130 -25.76 -4.00 2.90
C ILE A 130 -25.53 -2.83 1.95
N SER A 131 -24.84 -3.10 0.85
CA SER A 131 -24.51 -2.06 -0.13
C SER A 131 -24.18 -2.60 -1.50
N SER A 132 -24.31 -1.74 -2.50
CA SER A 132 -23.78 -1.96 -3.84
C SER A 132 -23.13 -0.69 -4.38
N PHE A 133 -22.05 -0.88 -5.13
CA PHE A 133 -21.27 0.18 -5.74
C PHE A 133 -21.13 -0.08 -7.24
N LEU A 134 -21.17 0.98 -8.04
CA LEU A 134 -21.03 0.89 -9.50
C LEU A 134 -20.16 2.05 -10.00
N PHE A 135 -19.12 1.74 -10.78
CA PHE A 135 -18.33 2.77 -11.45
C PHE A 135 -19.22 3.69 -12.29
N GLY A 136 -18.99 5.00 -12.15
CA GLY A 136 -19.70 6.03 -12.89
C GLY A 136 -19.14 6.17 -14.31
N TYR A 137 -20.03 6.39 -15.28
CA TYR A 137 -19.66 6.60 -16.68
C TYR A 137 -19.22 8.05 -16.99
N ASN A 138 -19.51 8.98 -16.08
CA ASN A 138 -19.31 10.43 -16.26
C ASN A 138 -17.95 10.93 -15.71
N GLY A 139 -17.07 10.04 -15.23
CA GLY A 139 -15.75 10.41 -14.74
C GLY A 139 -14.75 10.66 -15.88
N GLY A 140 -13.80 11.58 -15.67
CA GLY A 140 -12.61 11.75 -16.50
C GLY A 140 -11.49 10.77 -16.10
N SER A 141 -10.30 10.91 -16.67
CA SER A 141 -9.10 10.19 -16.20
C SER A 141 -8.54 10.75 -14.88
N ASP A 142 -8.93 11.98 -14.54
CA ASP A 142 -8.49 12.76 -13.39
C ASP A 142 -9.22 12.43 -12.08
N LYS A 143 -10.33 11.69 -12.16
CA LYS A 143 -11.16 11.35 -11.00
C LYS A 143 -11.84 9.99 -11.12
N ILE A 144 -12.06 9.37 -9.96
CA ILE A 144 -12.89 8.18 -9.81
C ILE A 144 -14.28 8.63 -9.35
N VAL A 145 -15.29 8.35 -10.17
CA VAL A 145 -16.70 8.61 -9.85
C VAL A 145 -17.41 7.28 -9.73
N TYR A 146 -18.27 7.12 -8.72
CA TYR A 146 -19.09 5.92 -8.59
C TYR A 146 -20.38 6.17 -7.84
N LEU A 147 -21.34 5.28 -8.10
CA LEU A 147 -22.64 5.27 -7.46
C LEU A 147 -22.58 4.38 -6.24
N ARG A 148 -23.17 4.83 -5.15
CA ARG A 148 -23.29 4.10 -3.89
C ARG A 148 -24.77 3.98 -3.51
N TYR A 149 -25.12 2.77 -3.08
CA TYR A 149 -26.40 2.46 -2.43
C TYR A 149 -26.08 1.73 -1.13
N HIS A 150 -26.48 2.26 0.01
CA HIS A 150 -26.15 1.70 1.33
C HIS A 150 -27.37 1.66 2.24
N LYS A 151 -27.47 0.62 3.09
CA LYS A 151 -28.57 0.44 4.05
C LYS A 151 -28.76 1.65 4.97
N ASP A 152 -27.65 2.29 5.38
CA ASP A 152 -27.66 3.41 6.32
C ASP A 152 -28.33 4.67 5.74
N ASN A 153 -28.36 4.80 4.41
CA ASN A 153 -29.10 5.85 3.71
C ASN A 153 -30.38 5.30 3.04
N ASN A 154 -30.95 4.22 3.57
CA ASN A 154 -32.15 3.56 3.03
C ASN A 154 -32.04 3.25 1.52
N TYR A 155 -30.83 2.90 1.06
CA TYR A 155 -30.52 2.64 -0.35
C TYR A 155 -30.88 3.78 -1.31
N LYS A 156 -30.87 5.02 -0.82
CA LYS A 156 -30.92 6.20 -1.69
C LYS A 156 -29.63 6.30 -2.50
N PHE A 157 -29.79 6.88 -3.68
CA PHE A 157 -28.69 7.14 -4.61
C PHE A 157 -27.70 8.15 -4.01
N GLU A 158 -26.41 7.81 -4.04
CA GLU A 158 -25.29 8.69 -3.72
C GLU A 158 -24.27 8.65 -4.84
N SER A 159 -23.77 9.81 -5.26
CA SER A 159 -22.65 9.93 -6.19
C SER A 159 -21.40 10.29 -5.39
N MET A 160 -20.41 9.41 -5.43
CA MET A 160 -19.11 9.60 -4.80
C MET A 160 -18.10 10.04 -5.85
N GLU A 161 -17.22 10.97 -5.47
CA GLU A 161 -16.20 11.52 -6.36
C GLU A 161 -14.88 11.70 -5.60
N TYR A 162 -13.80 11.16 -6.17
CA TYR A 162 -12.44 11.28 -5.63
C TYR A 162 -11.45 11.62 -6.74
N PRO A 163 -10.72 12.74 -6.63
CA PRO A 163 -9.61 13.02 -7.54
C PRO A 163 -8.53 11.94 -7.47
N VAL A 164 -8.04 11.51 -8.62
CA VAL A 164 -6.95 10.52 -8.73
C VAL A 164 -5.67 11.05 -8.09
N SER A 165 -5.38 12.34 -8.28
CA SER A 165 -4.23 13.01 -7.66
C SER A 165 -4.24 12.91 -6.13
N GLU A 166 -5.41 13.08 -5.49
CA GLU A 166 -5.53 12.95 -4.05
C GLU A 166 -5.36 11.50 -3.57
N ILE A 167 -5.86 10.52 -4.33
CA ILE A 167 -5.66 9.10 -4.03
C ILE A 167 -4.16 8.77 -4.03
N ILE A 168 -3.44 9.25 -5.06
CA ILE A 168 -2.00 9.06 -5.21
C ILE A 168 -1.23 9.78 -4.10
N GLU A 169 -1.57 11.02 -3.76
CA GLU A 169 -0.88 11.78 -2.72
C GLU A 169 -1.07 11.13 -1.33
N ARG A 170 -2.30 10.70 -0.99
CA ARG A 170 -2.52 9.93 0.25
C ARG A 170 -1.67 8.67 0.28
N HIS A 171 -1.58 7.95 -0.83
CA HIS A 171 -0.77 6.74 -0.88
C HIS A 171 0.73 7.03 -0.73
N LYS A 172 1.24 8.08 -1.37
CA LYS A 172 2.61 8.55 -1.20
C LYS A 172 2.91 8.88 0.26
N ASP A 173 2.03 9.64 0.93
CA ASP A 173 2.20 10.01 2.33
C ASP A 173 2.20 8.78 3.25
N PHE A 174 1.33 7.81 2.97
CA PHE A 174 1.32 6.51 3.63
C PHE A 174 2.67 5.78 3.48
N LEU A 175 3.15 5.62 2.24
CA LEU A 175 4.43 4.93 1.99
C LEU A 175 5.60 5.65 2.66
N ASN A 176 5.66 6.98 2.54
CA ASN A 176 6.72 7.79 3.14
C ASN A 176 6.78 7.59 4.65
N LYS A 177 5.64 7.69 5.34
CA LYS A 177 5.55 7.49 6.79
C LYS A 177 6.10 6.13 7.20
N TYR A 178 5.63 5.05 6.58
CA TYR A 178 6.01 3.71 7.02
C TYR A 178 7.39 3.26 6.56
N PHE A 179 7.87 3.75 5.42
CA PHE A 179 9.28 3.59 5.07
C PHE A 179 10.20 4.34 6.04
N ASP A 180 9.82 5.53 6.52
CA ASP A 180 10.59 6.24 7.54
C ASP A 180 10.63 5.46 8.87
N GLU A 181 9.52 4.87 9.30
CA GLU A 181 9.49 3.98 10.48
C GLU A 181 10.44 2.78 10.33
N ILE A 182 10.43 2.13 9.16
CA ILE A 182 11.32 1.00 8.86
C ILE A 182 12.78 1.45 8.82
N LEU A 183 13.10 2.55 8.14
CA LEU A 183 14.45 3.08 8.04
C LEU A 183 14.99 3.52 9.40
N ASN A 184 14.16 4.14 10.25
CA ASN A 184 14.51 4.49 11.62
C ASN A 184 14.85 3.26 12.45
N LYS A 185 14.04 2.19 12.34
CA LYS A 185 14.31 0.90 12.98
C LYS A 185 15.66 0.32 12.52
N LEU A 186 15.90 0.28 11.22
CA LEU A 186 17.14 -0.25 10.65
C LEU A 186 18.37 0.58 11.08
N LYS A 187 18.25 1.91 11.09
CA LYS A 187 19.30 2.82 11.59
C LYS A 187 19.65 2.54 13.04
N GLN A 188 18.67 2.31 13.91
CA GLN A 188 18.93 1.93 15.31
C GLN A 188 19.68 0.59 15.41
N ILE A 189 19.33 -0.39 14.57
CA ILE A 189 20.02 -1.69 14.54
C ILE A 189 21.48 -1.52 14.08
N LEU A 190 21.71 -0.74 13.02
CA LEU A 190 23.05 -0.41 12.50
C LEU A 190 23.93 0.28 13.54
N LEU A 191 23.40 1.29 14.24
CA LEU A 191 24.13 1.98 15.32
C LEU A 191 24.53 1.04 16.45
N ASN A 192 23.66 0.09 16.81
CA ASN A 192 23.96 -0.92 17.82
C ASN A 192 25.04 -1.89 17.34
N LEU A 193 25.08 -2.23 16.05
CA LEU A 193 26.16 -3.03 15.48
C LEU A 193 27.50 -2.29 15.52
N SER A 194 27.55 -1.03 15.10
CA SER A 194 28.78 -0.20 15.13
C SER A 194 29.40 -0.18 16.52
N LYS A 195 28.58 0.12 17.54
CA LYS A 195 28.99 0.10 18.95
C LYS A 195 29.56 -1.25 19.39
N LYS A 196 28.96 -2.36 18.93
CA LYS A 196 29.42 -3.71 19.25
C LYS A 196 30.75 -4.05 18.55
N LEU A 197 30.96 -3.56 17.34
CA LEU A 197 32.19 -3.76 16.57
C LEU A 197 33.33 -2.84 17.00
N LYS A 198 33.10 -1.90 17.94
CA LYS A 198 34.05 -0.86 18.35
C LYS A 198 34.54 0.00 17.19
N ILE A 199 33.67 0.24 16.21
CA ILE A 199 33.84 1.24 15.14
C ILE A 199 32.91 2.41 15.45
#